data_AF-A0A7K1B9Y8-F1
#
_entry.id   AF-A0A7K1B9Y8-F1
#
_cell.length_a   1.000
_cell.length_b   1.000
_cell.length_c   1.000
_cell.angle_alpha   90.00
_cell.angle_beta   90.00
_cell.angle_gamma   90.00
#
_symmetry.space_group_name_H-M   'P 1'
#
loop_
_entity.id
_entity.type
_entity.pdbx_description
1 polymer ?
#
loop_
_entity_poly.entity_id
_entity_poly.type
_entity_poly.pdbx_seq_one_letter_code
_entity_poly.pdbx_strand_id
1 'polypeptide(L)' 'MTHPVWPLFDLRVTTPRLELRYVDDDLALELAELATRGVHDPEYMPFVVEWTDIELHGVEACLDLFGAR' A
#
# COMPACT_ATOMS: atom_id res chain seq x y z
N MET A 1 11.14 -1.76 -20.14
CA MET A 1 11.12 -0.44 -20.82
C MET A 1 11.42 0.59 -19.75
N THR A 2 12.26 1.58 -20.02
CA THR A 2 12.59 2.60 -19.01
C THR A 2 11.42 3.56 -18.82
N HIS A 3 11.22 4.04 -17.60
CA HIS A 3 10.18 5.00 -17.24
C HIS A 3 10.79 6.41 -17.09
N PRO A 4 10.91 7.22 -18.16
CA PRO A 4 11.69 8.46 -18.14
C PRO A 4 11.09 9.56 -17.25
N VAL A 5 9.77 9.54 -17.03
CA VAL A 5 9.08 10.52 -16.18
C VAL A 5 9.20 10.16 -14.70
N TRP A 6 9.14 8.87 -14.38
CA TRP A 6 9.24 8.38 -13.00
C TRP A 6 10.15 7.14 -12.93
N PRO A 7 11.48 7.32 -12.90
CA PRO A 7 12.44 6.22 -12.97
C PRO A 7 12.38 5.23 -11.80
N LEU A 8 11.69 5.59 -10.71
CA LEU A 8 11.52 4.67 -9.57
C LEU A 8 10.71 3.41 -9.94
N PHE A 9 9.89 3.45 -11.00
CA PHE A 9 9.26 2.23 -11.54
C PHE A 9 10.26 1.19 -12.04
N ASP A 10 11.51 1.59 -12.32
CA ASP A 10 12.59 0.69 -12.75
C ASP A 10 13.44 0.19 -11.56
N LEU A 11 13.30 0.78 -10.37
CA LEU A 11 14.10 0.39 -9.19
C LEU A 11 13.63 -0.96 -8.64
N ARG A 12 14.58 -1.87 -8.41
CA ARG A 12 14.37 -3.19 -7.78
C ARG A 12 15.42 -3.46 -6.71
N VAL A 13 14.98 -3.91 -5.54
CA VAL A 13 15.86 -4.42 -4.47
C VAL A 13 15.54 -5.89 -4.27
N THR A 14 16.50 -6.76 -4.55
CA THR A 14 16.29 -8.21 -4.59
C THR A 14 17.08 -8.93 -3.50
N THR A 15 16.46 -9.97 -2.98
CA THR A 15 17.05 -11.00 -2.11
C THR A 15 16.69 -12.36 -2.69
N PRO A 16 17.25 -13.50 -2.21
CA PRO A 16 16.93 -14.81 -2.77
C PRO A 16 15.45 -15.22 -2.70
N ARG A 17 14.65 -14.58 -1.84
CA ARG A 17 13.23 -14.94 -1.64
C ARG A 17 12.25 -13.85 -2.02
N LEU A 18 12.70 -12.60 -2.09
CA LEU A 18 11.82 -11.43 -2.20
C LEU A 18 12.44 -10.38 -3.12
N GLU A 19 11.57 -9.72 -3.88
CA GLU A 19 11.84 -8.49 -4.60
C GLU A 19 10.99 -7.38 -4.01
N LEU A 20 11.61 -6.23 -3.73
CA LEU A 20 10.92 -4.99 -3.43
C LEU A 20 10.98 -4.09 -4.67
N ARG A 21 9.83 -3.55 -5.04
CA ARG A 21 9.64 -2.68 -6.21
C ARG A 21 8.67 -1.55 -5.91
N TYR A 22 8.69 -0.51 -6.74
CA TYR A 22 7.69 0.56 -6.66
C TYR A 22 6.30 0.01 -6.97
N VAL A 23 5.28 0.57 -6.33
CA VAL A 23 3.88 0.14 -6.47
C VAL A 23 3.29 0.75 -7.74
N ASP A 24 2.91 -0.11 -8.68
CA ASP A 24 2.03 0.23 -9.81
C ASP A 24 0.57 -0.06 -9.47
N ASP A 25 -0.35 0.30 -10.36
CA ASP A 25 -1.79 0.19 -10.12
C ASP A 25 -2.21 -1.27 -9.87
N ASP A 26 -1.65 -2.22 -10.62
CA ASP A 26 -1.94 -3.65 -10.46
C ASP A 26 -1.45 -4.15 -9.10
N LEU A 27 -0.21 -3.83 -8.71
CA LEU A 27 0.30 -4.20 -7.39
C LEU A 27 -0.46 -3.50 -6.25
N ALA A 28 -0.91 -2.26 -6.45
CA ALA A 28 -1.73 -1.55 -5.47
C ALA A 28 -3.04 -2.30 -5.20
N LEU A 29 -3.70 -2.79 -6.26
CA LEU A 29 -4.92 -3.58 -6.14
C LEU A 29 -4.65 -4.91 -5.42
N GLU A 30 -3.60 -5.63 -5.79
CA GLU A 30 -3.21 -6.89 -5.13
C GLU A 30 -2.93 -6.68 -3.63
N LEU A 31 -2.24 -5.60 -3.27
CA LEU A 31 -1.96 -5.25 -1.88
C LEU A 31 -3.23 -4.87 -1.11
N ALA A 32 -4.15 -4.12 -1.73
CA ALA A 32 -5.42 -3.77 -1.12
C ALA A 32 -6.26 -5.03 -0.84
N GLU A 33 -6.37 -5.93 -1.82
CA GLU A 33 -7.05 -7.22 -1.64
C GLU A 33 -6.40 -8.07 -0.55
N LEU A 34 -5.06 -8.09 -0.48
CA LEU A 34 -4.34 -8.79 0.57
C LEU A 34 -4.65 -8.21 1.95
N ALA A 35 -4.70 -6.88 2.07
CA ALA A 35 -4.99 -6.21 3.33
C ALA A 35 -6.40 -6.55 3.87
N THR A 36 -7.39 -6.80 3.00
CA THR A 36 -8.74 -7.23 3.42
C THR A 36 -8.76 -8.56 4.18
N ARG A 37 -7.69 -9.37 4.07
CA ARG A 37 -7.56 -10.66 4.77
C ARG A 37 -7.07 -10.51 6.21
N GLY A 38 -6.84 -9.28 6.66
CA GLY A 38 -6.27 -8.95 7.95
C GLY A 38 -4.77 -8.69 7.85
N VAL A 39 -4.32 -7.60 8.47
CA VAL A 39 -2.92 -7.14 8.47
C VAL A 39 -2.20 -7.49 9.78
N HIS A 40 -2.93 -7.47 10.90
CA HIS A 40 -2.45 -7.79 12.24
C HIS A 40 -3.57 -8.43 13.07
N ASP A 41 -3.23 -8.89 14.28
CA ASP A 41 -4.21 -9.31 15.27
C ASP A 41 -5.17 -8.15 15.60
N PRO A 42 -6.51 -8.32 15.54
CA PRO A 42 -7.47 -7.25 15.83
C PRO A 42 -7.37 -6.67 17.24
N GLU A 43 -6.84 -7.41 18.22
CA GLU A 43 -6.67 -6.89 19.59
C GLU A 43 -5.39 -6.06 19.79
N TYR A 44 -4.57 -5.93 18.75
CA TYR A 44 -3.29 -5.22 18.79
C TYR A 44 -3.17 -4.21 17.65
N MET A 45 -2.96 -2.94 17.97
CA MET A 45 -2.76 -1.88 16.97
C MET A 45 -1.26 -1.52 16.84
N PRO A 46 -0.56 -1.95 15.78
CA PRO A 46 0.87 -1.70 15.60
C PRO A 46 1.18 -0.34 14.94
N PHE A 47 0.16 0.38 14.47
CA PHE A 47 0.33 1.60 13.68
C PHE A 47 0.02 2.85 14.50
N VAL A 48 0.81 3.91 14.31
CA VAL A 48 0.57 5.22 14.95
C VAL A 48 -0.68 5.89 14.38
N VAL A 49 -0.93 5.71 13.08
CA VAL A 49 -2.20 6.05 12.44
C VAL A 49 -2.94 4.75 12.25
N GLU A 50 -4.11 4.63 12.84
CA GLU A 50 -4.90 3.39 12.93
C GLU A 50 -5.62 3.03 11.62
N TRP A 51 -4.90 3.10 10.50
CA TRP A 51 -5.48 3.02 9.14
C TRP A 51 -6.20 1.71 8.82
N THR A 52 -5.88 0.64 9.53
CA THR A 52 -6.47 -0.69 9.36
C THR A 52 -7.87 -0.86 9.97
N ASP A 53 -8.24 0.01 10.92
CA ASP A 53 -9.53 -0.03 11.61
C ASP A 53 -10.47 1.10 11.15
N ILE A 54 -10.04 1.89 10.16
CA ILE A 54 -10.89 2.94 9.59
C ILE A 54 -12.00 2.31 8.78
N GLU A 55 -13.25 2.63 9.11
CA GLU A 55 -14.37 2.37 8.23
C GLU A 55 -14.23 3.20 6.94
N LEU A 56 -14.00 2.51 5.82
CA LEU A 56 -13.94 3.12 4.49
C LEU A 56 -15.35 3.56 4.05
N HIS A 57 -15.75 4.77 4.44
CA HIS A 57 -16.95 5.43 3.94
C HIS A 57 -16.68 6.05 2.55
N GLY A 58 -16.65 5.22 1.51
CA GLY A 58 -16.51 5.66 0.12
C GLY A 58 -15.13 6.25 -0.25
N VAL A 59 -14.97 6.65 -1.52
CA VAL A 59 -13.69 7.13 -2.11
C VAL A 59 -13.11 8.38 -1.42
N GLU A 60 -13.92 9.16 -0.71
CA GLU A 60 -13.47 10.35 0.02
C GLU A 60 -12.60 9.99 1.25
N ALA A 61 -12.88 8.88 1.94
CA ALA A 61 -12.12 8.44 3.11
C ALA A 61 -10.65 8.08 2.78
N CYS A 62 -10.38 7.65 1.54
CA CYS A 62 -9.03 7.33 1.08
C CYS A 62 -8.14 8.59 0.98
N LEU A 63 -8.72 9.74 0.63
CA LEU A 63 -7.98 11.01 0.47
C LEU A 63 -7.51 11.59 1.81
N ASP A 64 -8.32 11.42 2.87
CA ASP A 64 -7.94 11.84 4.22
C ASP A 64 -6.77 10.98 4.76
N LEU A 65 -6.67 9.70 4.37
CA LEU A 65 -5.60 8.78 4.76
C LEU A 65 -4.22 9.16 4.18
N PHE A 66 -4.21 9.64 2.94
CA PHE A 66 -2.99 10.02 2.22
C PHE A 66 -2.61 11.50 2.37
N GLY A 67 -3.30 12.23 3.27
CA GLY A 67 -2.99 13.64 3.56
C GLY A 67 -3.20 14.57 2.37
N ALA A 68 -4.05 14.19 1.41
CA ALA A 68 -4.34 14.94 0.21
C ALA A 68 -5.53 15.90 0.41
N ARG A 69 -5.46 16.74 1.45
CA ARG A 69 -6.37 17.87 1.65
C ARG A 69 -5.63 19.20 1.49
#